data_AF-A0A1P8YIG0-F1
#
_entry.id   AF-A0A1P8YIG0-F1
#
_cell.length_a   1.000
_cell.length_b   1.000
_cell.length_c   1.000
_cell.angle_alpha   90.00
_cell.angle_beta   90.00
_cell.angle_gamma   90.00
#
_symmetry.space_group_name_H-M   'P 1'
#
loop_
_entity.id
_entity.type
_entity.pdbx_description
1 polymer ?
#
loop_
_entity_poly.entity_id
_entity_poly.type
_entity_poly.pdbx_seq_one_letter_code
_entity_poly.pdbx_strand_id
1 'polypeptide(L)'
;MVVTDAAQSWWEESNDNILRMRETGWGGDEPLLSREMCELLDGVDETFAVTGANTPGWPNPFKDGPGPVEEAYERSSNPEKYRIVVARAQAWTQVLLDRGWAREASHADWALPPMEPGGTDTVLKPSADGAVPLVLTTHTPMDSDHPFNITIAAGDPAVRLDTLPDCACDGCDSGSARLLEYMDMLVLSVVDGSLDVDVGDDRYWVRTSFHVRGGGIQGPRARTAFTAAPWPPNWTARPVAPLPSLRG
;
A
#
# COMPACT_ATOMS: atom_id res chain seq x y z
N MET A 1 8.63 -35.38 11.83
CA MET A 1 7.74 -34.21 11.94
C MET A 1 8.56 -33.03 11.47
N VAL A 2 8.46 -32.69 10.18
CA VAL A 2 9.12 -31.50 9.65
C VAL A 2 8.35 -30.34 10.24
N VAL A 3 8.99 -29.60 11.15
CA VAL A 3 8.52 -28.26 11.51
C VAL A 3 8.63 -27.48 10.21
N THR A 4 7.51 -27.30 9.53
CA THR A 4 7.41 -26.29 8.48
C THR A 4 7.68 -24.98 9.18
N ASP A 5 8.87 -24.44 8.98
CA ASP A 5 9.18 -23.06 9.36
C ASP A 5 8.06 -22.22 8.76
N ALA A 6 7.24 -21.60 9.61
CA ALA A 6 6.22 -20.68 9.11
C ALA A 6 6.99 -19.62 8.32
N ALA A 7 6.58 -19.38 7.07
CA ALA A 7 7.22 -18.35 6.27
C ALA A 7 7.18 -17.05 7.07
N GLN A 8 8.36 -16.51 7.38
CA GLN A 8 8.51 -15.29 8.17
C GLN A 8 7.72 -14.17 7.49
N SER A 9 7.04 -13.35 8.29
CA SER A 9 6.28 -12.23 7.76
C SER A 9 7.21 -11.17 7.16
N TRP A 10 6.71 -10.38 6.21
CA TRP A 10 7.55 -9.37 5.55
C TRP A 10 8.04 -8.29 6.54
N TRP A 11 7.26 -7.98 7.58
CA TRP A 11 7.65 -6.97 8.57
C TRP A 11 8.76 -7.46 9.50
N GLU A 12 8.75 -8.73 9.88
CA GLU A 12 9.86 -9.35 10.61
C GLU A 12 11.11 -9.42 9.72
N GLU A 13 10.97 -9.90 8.47
CA GLU A 13 12.07 -9.94 7.50
C GLU A 13 12.66 -8.55 7.26
N SER A 14 11.82 -7.51 7.14
CA SER A 14 12.25 -6.12 6.97
C SER A 14 13.10 -5.65 8.16
N ASN A 15 12.66 -5.91 9.39
CA ASN A 15 13.40 -5.53 10.59
C ASN A 15 14.74 -6.29 10.68
N ASP A 16 14.73 -7.60 10.43
CA ASP A 16 15.93 -8.43 10.45
C ASP A 16 16.95 -7.98 9.40
N ASN A 17 16.48 -7.63 8.20
CA ASN A 17 17.34 -7.10 7.14
C ASN A 17 17.99 -5.78 7.54
N ILE A 18 17.25 -4.84 8.13
CA ILE A 18 17.81 -3.56 8.62
C ILE A 18 18.85 -3.82 9.71
N LEU A 19 18.55 -4.69 10.68
CA LEU A 19 19.47 -5.04 11.76
C LEU A 19 20.76 -5.67 11.20
N ARG A 20 20.64 -6.61 10.27
CA ARG A 20 21.79 -7.24 9.59
C ARG A 20 22.62 -6.25 8.78
N MET A 21 21.98 -5.29 8.10
CA MET A 21 22.70 -4.23 7.38
C MET A 21 23.51 -3.35 8.33
N ARG A 22 22.95 -2.98 9.50
CA ARG A 22 23.66 -2.23 10.53
C ARG A 22 24.85 -3.01 11.09
N GLU A 23 24.67 -4.29 11.39
CA GLU A 23 25.75 -5.18 11.87
C GLU A 23 26.91 -5.29 10.88
N THR A 24 26.60 -5.29 9.58
CA THR A 24 27.61 -5.38 8.52
C THR A 24 28.23 -4.03 8.12
N GLY A 25 27.79 -2.92 8.74
CA GLY A 25 28.28 -1.56 8.45
C GLY A 25 27.79 -0.98 7.13
N TRP A 26 26.83 -1.64 6.47
CA TRP A 26 26.20 -1.18 5.22
C TRP A 26 24.84 -0.48 5.46
N GLY A 27 24.30 -0.56 6.67
CA GLY A 27 23.04 0.09 7.06
C GLY A 27 23.24 1.53 7.55
N GLY A 28 22.25 2.36 7.32
CA GLY A 28 22.12 3.69 7.91
C GLY A 28 21.19 3.69 9.13
N ASP A 29 20.56 4.83 9.35
CA ASP A 29 19.56 5.05 10.41
C ASP A 29 18.14 4.69 9.94
N GLU A 30 17.97 3.73 9.01
CA GLU A 30 16.65 3.33 8.52
C GLU A 30 15.77 2.91 9.71
N PRO A 31 14.57 3.48 9.88
CA PRO A 31 13.73 3.21 11.03
C PRO A 31 13.19 1.78 10.99
N LEU A 32 13.31 1.04 12.10
CA LEU A 32 12.64 -0.24 12.28
C LEU A 32 11.13 -0.02 12.39
N LEU A 33 10.35 -1.04 12.04
CA LEU A 33 8.95 -1.13 12.43
C LEU A 33 8.89 -1.35 13.94
N SER A 34 8.11 -0.51 14.63
CA SER A 34 7.92 -0.66 16.07
C SER A 34 7.15 -1.94 16.36
N ARG A 35 7.21 -2.40 17.61
CA ARG A 35 6.45 -3.57 18.06
C ARG A 35 4.95 -3.38 17.79
N GLU A 36 4.42 -2.20 18.06
CA GLU A 36 3.01 -1.86 17.87
C GLU A 36 2.61 -1.89 16.39
N MET A 37 3.53 -1.55 15.48
CA MET A 37 3.32 -1.67 14.04
C MET A 37 3.30 -3.13 13.59
N CYS A 38 4.20 -3.97 14.12
CA CYS A 38 4.16 -5.40 13.87
C CYS A 38 2.85 -6.02 14.40
N GLU A 39 2.42 -5.68 15.62
CA GLU A 39 1.16 -6.13 16.21
C GLU A 39 -0.09 -5.65 15.42
N LEU A 40 0.03 -4.52 14.70
CA LEU A 40 -1.01 -4.09 13.75
C LEU A 40 -1.04 -5.02 12.53
N LEU A 41 0.12 -5.28 11.92
CA LEU A 41 0.24 -6.14 10.74
C LEU A 41 -0.14 -7.59 11.04
N ASP A 42 0.22 -8.11 12.20
CA ASP A 42 -0.22 -9.42 12.69
C ASP A 42 -1.75 -9.50 12.73
N GLY A 43 -2.42 -8.48 13.30
CA GLY A 43 -3.89 -8.44 13.36
C GLY A 43 -4.55 -8.31 11.97
N VAL A 44 -3.90 -7.61 11.04
CA VAL A 44 -4.35 -7.58 9.63
C VAL A 44 -4.19 -8.95 8.99
N ASP A 45 -3.10 -9.67 9.27
CA ASP A 45 -2.86 -11.01 8.73
C ASP A 45 -3.85 -12.06 9.26
N GLU A 46 -4.12 -12.02 10.57
CA GLU A 46 -5.16 -12.84 11.21
C GLU A 46 -6.54 -12.58 10.60
N THR A 47 -6.90 -11.32 10.37
CA THR A 47 -8.17 -10.95 9.74
C THR A 47 -8.20 -11.37 8.27
N PHE A 48 -7.07 -11.22 7.57
CA PHE A 48 -6.92 -11.60 6.18
C PHE A 48 -7.02 -13.11 5.95
N ALA A 49 -6.63 -13.95 6.92
CA ALA A 49 -6.87 -15.38 6.87
C ALA A 49 -8.36 -15.73 6.71
N VAL A 50 -9.27 -14.86 7.16
CA VAL A 50 -10.72 -15.01 7.00
C VAL A 50 -11.21 -14.34 5.72
N THR A 51 -10.89 -13.05 5.49
CA THR A 51 -11.40 -12.32 4.31
C THR A 51 -10.82 -12.87 3.00
N GLY A 52 -9.57 -13.32 3.03
CA GLY A 52 -8.83 -13.89 1.92
C GLY A 52 -8.93 -15.40 1.77
N ALA A 53 -9.79 -16.08 2.53
CA ALA A 53 -9.91 -17.56 2.53
C ALA A 53 -10.15 -18.16 1.12
N ASN A 54 -10.75 -17.39 0.22
CA ASN A 54 -11.04 -17.78 -1.16
C ASN A 54 -10.11 -17.14 -2.21
N THR A 55 -9.03 -16.48 -1.77
CA THR A 55 -8.05 -15.81 -2.63
C THR A 55 -6.65 -16.33 -2.30
N PRO A 56 -6.30 -17.54 -2.76
CA PRO A 56 -5.01 -18.14 -2.42
C PRO A 56 -3.85 -17.29 -2.95
N GLY A 57 -2.80 -17.16 -2.14
CA GLY A 57 -1.56 -16.55 -2.58
C GLY A 57 -0.89 -17.35 -3.71
N TRP A 58 -0.05 -16.69 -4.50
CA TRP A 58 0.74 -17.31 -5.55
C TRP A 58 2.21 -16.87 -5.45
N PRO A 59 3.16 -17.76 -5.79
CA PRO A 59 4.57 -17.42 -5.76
C PRO A 59 4.93 -16.45 -6.88
N ASN A 60 6.05 -15.74 -6.72
CA ASN A 60 6.67 -15.00 -7.82
C ASN A 60 7.09 -15.99 -8.93
N PRO A 61 6.51 -15.91 -10.15
CA PRO A 61 6.82 -16.83 -11.24
C PRO A 61 8.29 -16.82 -11.68
N PHE A 62 9.02 -15.75 -11.36
CA PHE A 62 10.38 -15.48 -11.83
C PHE A 62 11.44 -15.55 -10.71
N LYS A 63 11.08 -15.92 -9.47
CA LYS A 63 12.00 -15.88 -8.31
C LYS A 63 13.32 -16.64 -8.54
N ASP A 64 13.22 -17.84 -9.11
CA ASP A 64 14.34 -18.76 -9.34
C ASP A 64 14.55 -19.06 -10.84
N GLY A 65 13.86 -18.34 -11.72
CA GLY A 65 13.76 -18.62 -13.14
C GLY A 65 14.35 -17.50 -14.02
N PRO A 66 14.37 -17.71 -15.35
CA PRO A 66 14.60 -16.60 -16.26
C PRO A 66 13.49 -15.55 -16.07
N GLY A 67 13.83 -14.28 -16.29
CA GLY A 67 12.85 -13.20 -16.32
C GLY A 67 11.80 -13.40 -17.43
N PRO A 68 10.73 -12.59 -17.42
CA PRO A 68 9.66 -12.68 -18.40
C PRO A 68 10.16 -12.48 -19.84
N VAL A 69 9.54 -13.21 -20.76
CA VAL A 69 9.66 -12.96 -22.21
C VAL A 69 8.75 -11.81 -22.63
N GLU A 70 9.01 -11.19 -23.79
CA GLU A 70 8.28 -9.99 -24.22
C GLU A 70 6.77 -10.21 -24.31
N GLU A 71 6.34 -11.38 -24.82
CA GLU A 71 4.93 -11.73 -24.96
C GLU A 71 4.19 -11.83 -23.61
N ALA A 72 4.92 -11.97 -22.50
CA ALA A 72 4.33 -11.95 -21.17
C ALA A 72 3.85 -10.55 -20.76
N TYR A 73 4.41 -9.48 -21.33
CA TYR A 73 3.97 -8.12 -21.06
C TYR A 73 2.69 -7.72 -21.80
N GLU A 74 2.28 -8.51 -22.80
CA GLU A 74 1.11 -8.25 -23.65
C GLU A 74 -0.15 -9.03 -23.24
N ARG A 75 -0.09 -9.81 -22.16
CA ARG A 75 -1.21 -10.67 -21.74
C ARG A 75 -1.39 -10.72 -20.23
N SER A 76 -2.62 -10.93 -19.79
CA SER A 76 -2.95 -11.32 -18.41
C SER A 76 -3.66 -12.68 -18.39
N SER A 77 -2.95 -13.73 -17.99
CA SER A 77 -3.46 -15.11 -18.10
C SER A 77 -4.43 -15.50 -16.97
N ASN A 78 -4.34 -14.85 -15.82
CA ASN A 78 -5.16 -15.15 -14.65
C ASN A 78 -5.54 -13.87 -13.88
N PRO A 79 -6.43 -13.03 -14.44
CA PRO A 79 -6.81 -11.75 -13.83
C PRO A 79 -7.56 -11.92 -12.49
N GLU A 80 -8.27 -13.02 -12.29
CA GLU A 80 -9.04 -13.30 -11.07
C GLU A 80 -8.17 -13.43 -9.81
N LYS A 81 -6.88 -13.78 -9.95
CA LYS A 81 -5.96 -13.89 -8.80
C LYS A 81 -5.83 -12.57 -8.03
N TYR A 82 -6.01 -11.43 -8.70
CA TYR A 82 -5.90 -10.10 -8.09
C TYR A 82 -7.06 -9.76 -7.13
N ARG A 83 -8.09 -10.59 -7.01
CA ARG A 83 -9.08 -10.48 -5.92
C ARG A 83 -8.46 -10.45 -4.52
N ILE A 84 -7.24 -10.98 -4.38
CA ILE A 84 -6.50 -10.99 -3.13
C ILE A 84 -6.28 -9.58 -2.55
N VAL A 85 -6.08 -8.55 -3.39
CA VAL A 85 -5.87 -7.17 -2.90
C VAL A 85 -7.16 -6.57 -2.34
N VAL A 86 -8.31 -6.96 -2.89
CA VAL A 86 -9.63 -6.57 -2.38
C VAL A 86 -9.86 -7.21 -1.01
N ALA A 87 -9.52 -8.50 -0.87
CA ALA A 87 -9.63 -9.20 0.41
C ALA A 87 -8.69 -8.60 1.48
N ARG A 88 -7.47 -8.19 1.10
CA ARG A 88 -6.55 -7.48 2.02
C ARG A 88 -7.05 -6.09 2.39
N ALA A 89 -7.68 -5.36 1.46
CA ALA A 89 -8.33 -4.06 1.74
C ALA A 89 -9.44 -4.21 2.78
N GLN A 90 -10.23 -5.28 2.68
CA GLN A 90 -11.28 -5.62 3.65
C GLN A 90 -10.70 -5.93 5.03
N ALA A 91 -9.59 -6.67 5.09
CA ALA A 91 -8.91 -6.95 6.36
C ALA A 91 -8.41 -5.67 7.04
N TRP A 92 -7.74 -4.79 6.29
CA TRP A 92 -7.33 -3.48 6.79
C TRP A 92 -8.51 -2.64 7.28
N THR A 93 -9.58 -2.57 6.49
CA THR A 93 -10.80 -1.86 6.85
C THR A 93 -11.35 -2.34 8.19
N GLN A 94 -11.52 -3.66 8.33
CA GLN A 94 -12.07 -4.25 9.54
C GLN A 94 -11.17 -3.99 10.77
N VAL A 95 -9.86 -4.21 10.66
CA VAL A 95 -8.93 -3.99 11.78
C VAL A 95 -8.93 -2.53 12.24
N LEU A 96 -8.94 -1.57 11.32
CA LEU A 96 -8.92 -0.14 11.66
C LEU A 96 -10.23 0.32 12.32
N LEU A 97 -11.37 -0.24 11.89
CA LEU A 97 -12.68 0.00 12.51
C LEU A 97 -12.78 -0.67 13.88
N ASP A 98 -12.36 -1.93 14.01
CA ASP A 98 -12.43 -2.70 15.26
C ASP A 98 -11.53 -2.11 16.36
N ARG A 99 -10.40 -1.49 15.97
CA ARG A 99 -9.53 -0.73 16.88
C ARG A 99 -10.10 0.65 17.28
N GLY A 100 -11.19 1.08 16.65
CA GLY A 100 -11.80 2.40 16.87
C GLY A 100 -10.96 3.58 16.37
N TRP A 101 -9.96 3.30 15.51
CA TRP A 101 -9.06 4.33 14.98
C TRP A 101 -9.70 5.14 13.85
N ALA A 102 -10.72 4.58 13.20
CA ALA A 102 -11.52 5.27 12.21
C ALA A 102 -13.01 4.92 12.31
N ARG A 103 -13.78 5.70 11.57
CA ARG A 103 -15.19 5.44 11.25
C ARG A 103 -15.38 5.55 9.74
N GLU A 104 -16.38 4.85 9.21
CA GLU A 104 -16.76 5.02 7.83
C GLU A 104 -17.32 6.44 7.57
N ALA A 105 -17.06 6.94 6.37
CA ALA A 105 -17.64 8.16 5.82
C ALA A 105 -18.28 7.87 4.45
N SER A 106 -19.24 8.71 4.06
CA SER A 106 -20.08 8.47 2.88
C SER A 106 -19.41 8.80 1.55
N HIS A 107 -18.44 9.71 1.53
CA HIS A 107 -17.72 10.11 0.33
C HIS A 107 -16.37 10.74 0.68
N ALA A 108 -15.49 10.80 -0.32
CA ALA A 108 -14.27 11.59 -0.30
C ALA A 108 -14.31 12.61 -1.44
N ASP A 109 -13.89 13.84 -1.17
CA ASP A 109 -13.53 14.77 -2.22
C ASP A 109 -12.13 14.42 -2.73
N TRP A 110 -11.86 14.67 -4.01
CA TRP A 110 -10.61 14.23 -4.65
C TRP A 110 -9.82 15.42 -5.17
N ALA A 111 -8.52 15.47 -4.86
CA ALA A 111 -7.53 16.32 -5.52
C ALA A 111 -6.90 15.57 -6.71
N LEU A 112 -6.53 14.31 -6.49
CA LEU A 112 -6.00 13.42 -7.52
C LEU A 112 -6.78 12.10 -7.48
N PRO A 113 -7.78 11.90 -8.37
CA PRO A 113 -8.65 10.71 -8.37
C PRO A 113 -7.93 9.43 -8.82
N PRO A 114 -8.58 8.25 -8.70
CA PRO A 114 -8.14 7.02 -9.36
C PRO A 114 -7.85 7.23 -10.86
N MET A 115 -6.92 6.47 -11.45
CA MET A 115 -6.67 6.53 -12.90
C MET A 115 -7.85 5.98 -13.68
N GLU A 116 -8.38 4.86 -13.20
CA GLU A 116 -9.55 4.22 -13.76
C GLU A 116 -10.82 4.83 -13.17
N PRO A 117 -11.78 5.27 -14.00
CA PRO A 117 -13.05 5.76 -13.49
C PRO A 117 -13.91 4.61 -12.96
N GLY A 118 -14.69 4.89 -11.91
CA GLY A 118 -15.59 3.92 -11.31
C GLY A 118 -15.05 3.36 -10.00
N GLY A 119 -15.59 2.19 -9.62
CA GLY A 119 -15.29 1.54 -8.35
C GLY A 119 -16.21 1.98 -7.21
N THR A 120 -16.02 1.33 -6.06
CA THR A 120 -16.74 1.64 -4.80
C THR A 120 -15.73 2.10 -3.76
N ASP A 121 -15.94 3.30 -3.23
CA ASP A 121 -15.09 3.89 -2.19
C ASP A 121 -15.47 3.36 -0.81
N THR A 122 -14.47 2.84 -0.09
CA THR A 122 -14.51 2.71 1.37
C THR A 122 -13.68 3.85 1.96
N VAL A 123 -14.34 4.81 2.59
CA VAL A 123 -13.68 5.98 3.19
C VAL A 123 -13.60 5.82 4.69
N LEU A 124 -12.37 5.77 5.21
CA LEU A 124 -12.08 5.64 6.63
C LEU A 124 -11.58 6.98 7.17
N LYS A 125 -12.43 7.64 7.95
CA LYS A 125 -12.09 8.91 8.59
C LYS A 125 -11.46 8.64 9.96
N PRO A 126 -10.21 9.09 10.22
CA PRO A 126 -9.56 8.86 11.49
C PRO A 126 -10.21 9.66 12.62
N SER A 127 -10.02 9.16 13.83
CA SER A 127 -10.46 9.83 15.06
C SER A 127 -9.44 10.85 15.61
N ALA A 128 -8.16 10.74 15.21
CA ALA A 128 -7.08 11.58 15.72
C ALA A 128 -6.92 12.89 14.94
N ASP A 129 -6.53 13.96 15.65
CA ASP A 129 -6.25 15.26 15.05
C ASP A 129 -4.99 15.20 14.17
N GLY A 130 -5.05 15.83 13.00
CA GLY A 130 -3.95 15.85 12.02
C GLY A 130 -3.77 14.54 11.25
N ALA A 131 -4.39 13.44 11.68
CA ALA A 131 -4.48 12.23 10.88
C ALA A 131 -5.40 12.48 9.67
N VAL A 132 -5.06 11.88 8.54
CA VAL A 132 -5.80 12.08 7.29
C VAL A 132 -6.68 10.87 6.95
N PRO A 133 -7.84 11.06 6.28
CA PRO A 133 -8.65 9.96 5.80
C PRO A 133 -7.87 9.00 4.89
N LEU A 134 -8.20 7.72 4.99
CA LEU A 134 -7.78 6.67 4.05
C LEU A 134 -8.97 6.33 3.16
N VAL A 135 -8.75 6.26 1.85
CA VAL A 135 -9.75 5.86 0.86
C VAL A 135 -9.26 4.62 0.14
N LEU A 136 -10.07 3.56 0.17
CA LEU A 136 -9.83 2.31 -0.54
C LEU A 136 -10.92 2.16 -1.60
N THR A 137 -10.59 2.44 -2.86
CA THR A 137 -11.53 2.28 -3.98
C THR A 137 -11.36 0.89 -4.58
N THR A 138 -12.38 0.04 -4.44
CA THR A 138 -12.42 -1.28 -5.07
C THR A 138 -12.96 -1.18 -6.48
N HIS A 139 -12.16 -1.59 -7.46
CA HIS A 139 -12.55 -1.61 -8.86
C HIS A 139 -12.97 -3.03 -9.26
N THR A 140 -14.15 -3.14 -9.86
CA THR A 140 -14.63 -4.39 -10.43
C THR A 140 -14.02 -4.57 -11.82
N PRO A 141 -13.61 -5.79 -12.19
CA PRO A 141 -13.01 -6.02 -13.49
C PRO A 141 -14.00 -5.68 -14.61
N MET A 142 -13.49 -5.04 -15.66
CA MET A 142 -14.26 -4.75 -16.87
C MET A 142 -13.99 -5.81 -17.95
N ASP A 143 -12.73 -6.25 -18.06
CA ASP A 143 -12.25 -7.28 -18.97
C ASP A 143 -10.93 -7.90 -18.43
N SER A 144 -10.21 -8.66 -19.26
CA SER A 144 -8.94 -9.28 -18.87
C SER A 144 -7.80 -8.27 -18.68
N ASP A 145 -7.87 -7.11 -19.33
CA ASP A 145 -6.84 -6.07 -19.29
C ASP A 145 -7.08 -5.12 -18.10
N HIS A 146 -8.30 -5.10 -17.57
CA HIS A 146 -8.72 -4.36 -16.39
C HIS A 146 -9.21 -5.35 -15.31
N PRO A 147 -8.31 -6.09 -14.64
CA PRO A 147 -8.70 -7.04 -13.59
C PRO A 147 -9.13 -6.32 -12.31
N PHE A 148 -9.48 -7.11 -11.30
CA PHE A 148 -9.64 -6.59 -9.94
C PHE A 148 -8.41 -5.78 -9.52
N ASN A 149 -8.64 -4.55 -9.11
CA ASN A 149 -7.61 -3.69 -8.55
C ASN A 149 -8.18 -2.83 -7.41
N ILE A 150 -7.27 -2.29 -6.60
CA ILE A 150 -7.60 -1.36 -5.52
C ILE A 150 -6.83 -0.06 -5.74
N THR A 151 -7.53 1.07 -5.68
CA THR A 151 -6.85 2.37 -5.51
C THR A 151 -6.75 2.70 -4.03
N ILE A 152 -5.54 3.03 -3.58
CA ILE A 152 -5.25 3.48 -2.22
C ILE A 152 -4.97 4.97 -2.28
N ALA A 153 -5.72 5.75 -1.51
CA ALA A 153 -5.63 7.20 -1.48
C ALA A 153 -5.73 7.73 -0.05
N ALA A 154 -5.22 8.93 0.18
CA ALA A 154 -5.29 9.57 1.50
C ALA A 154 -5.46 11.09 1.38
N GLY A 155 -5.97 11.71 2.45
CA GLY A 155 -6.18 13.16 2.51
C GLY A 155 -7.64 13.58 2.42
N ASP A 156 -7.87 14.87 2.67
CA ASP A 156 -9.14 15.56 2.50
C ASP A 156 -8.83 16.98 1.96
N PRO A 157 -8.80 17.18 0.63
CA PRO A 157 -9.19 16.25 -0.43
C PRO A 157 -8.21 15.08 -0.63
N ALA A 158 -8.75 13.93 -1.05
CA ALA A 158 -8.01 12.68 -1.26
C ALA A 158 -7.07 12.75 -2.48
N VAL A 159 -5.88 12.19 -2.28
CA VAL A 159 -4.84 12.02 -3.28
C VAL A 159 -4.54 10.54 -3.44
N ARG A 160 -4.68 10.04 -4.66
CA ARG A 160 -4.25 8.69 -5.04
C ARG A 160 -2.76 8.50 -4.72
N LEU A 161 -2.46 7.54 -3.85
CA LEU A 161 -1.10 7.10 -3.55
C LEU A 161 -0.65 6.10 -4.62
N ASP A 162 -1.45 5.06 -4.85
CA ASP A 162 -1.21 4.08 -5.92
C ASP A 162 -2.47 3.28 -6.31
N THR A 163 -2.34 2.45 -7.35
CA THR A 163 -3.32 1.44 -7.76
C THR A 163 -2.63 0.09 -7.82
N LEU A 164 -3.25 -0.95 -7.24
CA LEU A 164 -2.65 -2.28 -7.11
C LEU A 164 -3.55 -3.36 -7.74
N PRO A 165 -3.02 -4.22 -8.63
CA PRO A 165 -1.71 -4.06 -9.28
C PRO A 165 -1.67 -2.78 -10.15
N ASP A 166 -0.48 -2.19 -10.31
CA ASP A 166 -0.26 -1.06 -11.23
C ASP A 166 -0.10 -1.53 -12.69
N CYS A 167 0.27 -2.80 -12.87
CA CYS A 167 0.22 -3.53 -14.12
C CYS A 167 -0.14 -5.01 -13.88
N ALA A 168 -1.10 -5.52 -14.63
CA ALA A 168 -1.61 -6.89 -14.47
C ALA A 168 -1.12 -7.90 -15.52
N CYS A 169 -0.17 -7.50 -16.36
CA CYS A 169 0.40 -8.43 -17.32
C CYS A 169 1.23 -9.51 -16.61
N ASP A 170 1.35 -10.68 -17.24
CA ASP A 170 2.12 -11.80 -16.70
C ASP A 170 3.60 -11.42 -16.47
N GLY A 171 4.14 -10.51 -17.30
CA GLY A 171 5.52 -10.03 -17.19
C GLY A 171 5.79 -9.16 -15.96
N CYS A 172 4.78 -8.48 -15.42
CA CYS A 172 4.89 -7.68 -14.21
C CYS A 172 4.58 -8.47 -12.92
N ASP A 173 4.26 -9.76 -13.02
CA ASP A 173 3.89 -10.57 -11.87
C ASP A 173 5.08 -10.82 -10.93
N SER A 174 5.06 -10.22 -9.75
CA SER A 174 6.05 -10.40 -8.69
C SER A 174 5.59 -11.32 -7.57
N GLY A 175 4.46 -12.03 -7.75
CA GLY A 175 3.85 -12.87 -6.73
C GLY A 175 2.96 -12.08 -5.77
N SER A 176 2.05 -12.79 -5.09
CA SER A 176 1.11 -12.14 -4.16
C SER A 176 1.80 -11.57 -2.93
N ALA A 177 2.87 -12.20 -2.44
CA ALA A 177 3.56 -11.74 -1.23
C ALA A 177 4.09 -10.30 -1.39
N ARG A 178 4.76 -10.02 -2.51
CA ARG A 178 5.30 -8.69 -2.80
C ARG A 178 4.20 -7.65 -3.02
N LEU A 179 3.11 -8.07 -3.69
CA LEU A 179 1.95 -7.22 -3.91
C LEU A 179 1.26 -6.81 -2.60
N LEU A 180 1.06 -7.78 -1.69
CA LEU A 180 0.43 -7.53 -0.38
C LEU A 180 1.36 -6.75 0.55
N GLU A 181 2.66 -7.02 0.54
CA GLU A 181 3.66 -6.22 1.25
C GLU A 181 3.58 -4.74 0.82
N TYR A 182 3.55 -4.48 -0.49
CA TYR A 182 3.50 -3.11 -0.98
C TYR A 182 2.18 -2.41 -0.60
N MET A 183 1.06 -3.13 -0.65
CA MET A 183 -0.22 -2.66 -0.14
C MET A 183 -0.15 -2.29 1.34
N ASP A 184 0.40 -3.18 2.17
CA ASP A 184 0.53 -2.95 3.61
C ASP A 184 1.43 -1.74 3.89
N MET A 185 2.53 -1.57 3.15
CA MET A 185 3.41 -0.41 3.27
C MET A 185 2.66 0.91 2.98
N LEU A 186 1.82 0.94 1.94
CA LEU A 186 1.02 2.13 1.59
C LEU A 186 -0.01 2.46 2.68
N VAL A 187 -0.78 1.46 3.13
CA VAL A 187 -1.79 1.67 4.18
C VAL A 187 -1.13 2.02 5.51
N LEU A 188 -0.06 1.32 5.89
CA LEU A 188 0.68 1.60 7.11
C LEU A 188 1.26 3.01 7.11
N SER A 189 1.76 3.52 5.99
CA SER A 189 2.27 4.90 5.92
C SER A 189 1.20 5.98 6.15
N VAL A 190 -0.06 5.68 5.83
CA VAL A 190 -1.19 6.56 6.19
C VAL A 190 -1.47 6.47 7.70
N VAL A 191 -1.55 5.24 8.21
CA VAL A 191 -1.95 4.96 9.60
C VAL A 191 -0.88 5.38 10.61
N ASP A 192 0.39 5.17 10.29
CA ASP A 192 1.51 5.56 11.15
C ASP A 192 1.92 7.04 10.99
N GLY A 193 1.30 7.77 10.06
CA GLY A 193 1.59 9.17 9.81
C GLY A 193 2.89 9.43 9.05
N SER A 194 3.58 8.39 8.56
CA SER A 194 4.77 8.55 7.70
C SER A 194 4.37 8.84 6.25
N LEU A 195 3.55 9.88 6.03
CA LEU A 195 3.06 10.28 4.72
C LEU A 195 3.13 11.80 4.56
N ASP A 196 3.77 12.23 3.47
CA ASP A 196 3.88 13.63 3.03
C ASP A 196 3.48 13.72 1.56
N VAL A 197 2.55 14.62 1.25
CA VAL A 197 1.93 14.76 -0.08
C VAL A 197 1.94 16.22 -0.52
N ASP A 198 2.30 16.45 -1.78
CA ASP A 198 2.22 17.73 -2.46
C ASP A 198 1.67 17.54 -3.88
N VAL A 199 0.55 18.18 -4.20
CA VAL A 199 -0.10 18.18 -5.51
C VAL A 199 -0.17 19.61 -6.03
N GLY A 200 0.64 19.89 -7.05
CA GLY A 200 0.65 21.13 -7.81
C GLY A 200 -0.24 21.08 -9.05
N ASP A 201 -0.02 21.97 -10.02
CA ASP A 201 -0.81 22.01 -11.27
C ASP A 201 -0.47 20.87 -12.23
N ASP A 202 0.83 20.57 -12.35
CA ASP A 202 1.40 19.71 -13.38
C ASP A 202 2.29 18.61 -12.79
N ARG A 203 2.39 18.54 -11.46
CA ARG A 203 3.25 17.60 -10.74
C ARG A 203 2.67 17.22 -9.39
N TYR A 204 3.07 16.05 -8.92
CA TYR A 204 2.80 15.61 -7.56
C TYR A 204 3.98 14.87 -6.94
N TRP A 205 4.00 14.84 -5.61
CA TRP A 205 4.90 14.03 -4.80
C TRP A 205 4.11 13.34 -3.69
N VAL A 206 4.45 12.09 -3.46
CA VAL A 206 4.03 11.27 -2.34
C VAL A 206 5.30 10.67 -1.74
N ARG A 207 5.55 10.98 -0.48
CA ARG A 207 6.72 10.49 0.26
C ARG A 207 6.24 9.72 1.47
N THR A 208 6.82 8.54 1.65
CA THR A 208 6.61 7.74 2.84
C THR A 208 7.92 7.34 3.47
N SER A 209 7.89 6.66 4.63
CA SER A 209 9.09 6.06 5.19
C SER A 209 9.65 4.89 4.36
N PHE A 210 8.87 4.37 3.42
CA PHE A 210 9.28 3.24 2.57
C PHE A 210 9.68 3.68 1.15
N HIS A 211 8.95 4.63 0.57
CA HIS A 211 9.06 4.97 -0.83
C HIS A 211 8.89 6.47 -1.08
N VAL A 212 9.44 6.93 -2.20
CA VAL A 212 9.09 8.24 -2.78
C VAL A 212 8.55 7.98 -4.17
N ARG A 213 7.38 8.55 -4.46
CA ARG A 213 6.76 8.55 -5.78
C ARG A 213 6.43 9.97 -6.19
N GLY A 214 6.60 10.27 -7.45
CA GLY A 214 6.21 11.56 -8.02
C GLY A 214 6.28 11.50 -9.53
N GLY A 215 5.62 12.45 -10.16
CA GLY A 215 5.54 12.49 -11.62
C GLY A 215 4.80 13.71 -12.11
N GLY A 216 4.77 13.85 -13.43
CA GLY A 216 3.90 14.80 -14.09
C GLY A 216 2.44 14.35 -13.99
N ILE A 217 1.54 15.29 -13.77
CA ILE A 217 0.08 15.08 -13.80
C ILE A 217 -0.56 16.10 -14.72
N GLN A 218 -1.76 15.79 -15.20
CA GLN A 218 -2.58 16.74 -15.95
C GLN A 218 -3.96 16.84 -15.31
N GLY A 219 -4.44 18.07 -15.15
CA GLY A 219 -5.79 18.34 -14.67
C GLY A 219 -6.11 17.77 -13.29
N PRO A 220 -5.30 18.04 -12.24
CA PRO A 220 -5.73 17.75 -10.88
C PRO A 220 -7.06 18.48 -10.61
N ARG A 221 -7.93 17.85 -9.82
CA ARG A 221 -9.20 18.46 -9.43
C ARG A 221 -9.00 19.61 -8.44
N ALA A 222 -7.94 19.53 -7.63
CA ALA A 222 -7.52 20.57 -6.71
C ALA A 222 -6.02 20.45 -6.42
N ARG A 223 -5.39 21.57 -6.07
CA ARG A 223 -4.08 21.57 -5.42
C ARG A 223 -4.26 21.22 -3.95
N THR A 224 -3.32 20.47 -3.39
CA THR A 224 -3.32 20.15 -1.95
C THR A 224 -1.91 19.79 -1.49
N ALA A 225 -1.61 20.06 -0.24
CA ALA A 225 -0.38 19.61 0.40
C ALA A 225 -0.67 19.29 1.86
N PHE A 226 -0.17 18.16 2.35
CA PHE A 226 -0.35 17.74 3.73
C PHE A 226 0.73 16.76 4.18
N THR A 227 1.00 16.78 5.48
CA THR A 227 1.76 15.73 6.18
C THR A 227 0.80 15.09 7.17
N ALA A 228 0.66 13.76 7.11
CA ALA A 228 -0.25 13.03 7.99
C ALA A 228 0.31 12.96 9.42
N ALA A 229 -0.56 13.08 10.42
CA ALA A 229 -0.25 12.60 11.77
C ALA A 229 -0.64 11.11 11.92
N PRO A 230 -0.03 10.38 12.87
CA PRO A 230 -0.42 9.01 13.17
C PRO A 230 -1.88 8.92 13.62
N TRP A 231 -2.57 7.85 13.22
CA TRP A 231 -3.93 7.56 13.68
C TRP A 231 -3.95 7.18 15.17
N PRO A 232 -3.02 6.35 15.69
CA PRO A 232 -2.93 6.12 17.13
C PRO A 232 -2.24 7.31 17.81
N PRO A 233 -2.84 7.90 18.86
CA PRO A 233 -2.32 9.14 19.47
C PRO A 233 -0.97 8.97 20.20
N ASN A 234 -0.57 7.73 20.47
CA ASN A 234 0.66 7.36 21.17
C ASN A 234 1.78 6.93 20.21
N TRP A 235 1.57 7.02 18.90
CA TRP A 235 2.58 6.69 17.91
C TRP A 235 3.40 7.92 17.53
N THR A 236 4.67 7.68 17.19
CA THR A 236 5.52 8.67 16.55
C THR A 236 5.68 8.28 15.10
N ALA A 237 5.34 9.19 14.19
CA ALA A 237 5.51 8.95 12.76
C ALA A 237 6.97 8.63 12.43
N ARG A 238 7.16 7.61 11.59
CA ARG A 238 8.49 7.29 11.07
C ARG A 238 8.97 8.41 10.14
N PRO A 239 10.30 8.67 10.08
CA PRO A 239 10.86 9.63 9.15
C PRO A 239 10.44 9.32 7.71
N VAL A 240 9.92 10.32 7.00
CA VAL A 240 9.65 10.22 5.56
C VAL A 240 10.95 10.29 4.77
N ALA A 241 11.07 9.48 3.73
CA ALA A 241 12.25 9.47 2.87
C ALA A 241 12.49 10.87 2.26
N PRO A 242 13.74 11.37 2.22
CA PRO A 242 14.04 12.66 1.63
C PRO A 242 13.69 12.66 0.14
N LEU A 243 13.31 13.82 -0.42
CA LEU A 243 13.20 13.95 -1.87
C LEU A 243 14.56 13.61 -2.50
N PRO A 244 14.59 12.88 -3.63
CA PRO A 244 15.81 12.75 -4.41
C PRO A 244 16.34 14.15 -4.70
N SER A 245 17.60 14.41 -4.39
CA SER A 245 18.22 15.68 -4.74
C SER A 245 18.16 15.82 -6.26
N LEU A 246 17.35 16.77 -6.74
CA LEU A 246 17.42 17.24 -8.11
C LEU A 246 18.83 17.78 -8.28
N ARG A 247 19.75 16.98 -8.83
CA ARG A 247 21.03 17.52 -9.30
C ARG A 247 20.68 18.58 -10.35
N GLY A 248 20.95 19.83 -10.01
CA GLY A 248 20.80 20.97 -10.90
C GLY A 248 21.82 20.96 -12.04
#